data_AF-A0A7Y3I4W9-F1
#
_entry.id   AF-A0A7Y3I4W9-F1
#
_cell.length_a   1.000
_cell.length_b   1.000
_cell.length_c   1.000
_cell.angle_alpha   90.00
_cell.angle_beta   90.00
_cell.angle_gamma   90.00
#
_symmetry.space_group_name_H-M   'P 1'
#
loop_
_entity.id
_entity.type
_entity.pdbx_description
1 polymer ?
#
loop_
_entity_poly.entity_id
_entity_poly.type
_entity_poly.pdbx_seq_one_letter_code
_entity_poly.pdbx_strand_id
1 'polypeptide(L)'
;LEWCSVSDDVATRRVDEMGVGDTPADGGCDDGSSIDVLVVYAAAARIAAGGTANLLAEIDLMIANSNEAYSNSDVQTQLHLVHAREVSSPESDLGLGSLTDPADGRADGVHLLRDAYAADQVVAVVSGGGGVANGMWTLEPDMADLAFCVSGRDSLPFIMTHEVGHNLGCCHASGDGGGCPDGGGLLFPYSNGHRFTGLSGTLWRTVMAYSPGEWSPLISNPAVLFDGKPTGVPGDTSSGADNARTINQSAPVVANWRCHDDACELLDLPPDAADCDGDEIPDLCAIAVGLGADLNDDGVLDACQCLTDADESGATDFVDLLLVLAGWGPCDGVCPGDVDFDGEVGFTDVLAVLAAWGPC
;
A
#
# COMPACT_ATOMS: atom_id res chain seq x y z
N LEU A 1 -11.33 -16.40 -9.61
CA LEU A 1 -9.97 -16.48 -10.22
C LEU A 1 -9.97 -16.95 -11.69
N GLU A 2 -11.10 -16.96 -12.43
CA GLU A 2 -11.07 -17.12 -13.90
C GLU A 2 -10.97 -15.77 -14.64
N TRP A 3 -10.80 -14.68 -13.88
CA TRP A 3 -10.82 -13.28 -14.32
C TRP A 3 -9.74 -12.48 -13.60
N CYS A 4 -8.54 -13.05 -13.49
CA CYS A 4 -7.35 -12.34 -13.03
C CYS A 4 -6.49 -11.95 -14.24
N SER A 5 -5.69 -10.92 -14.12
CA SER A 5 -4.76 -10.51 -15.17
C SER A 5 -3.64 -9.68 -14.61
N VAL A 6 -2.46 -9.81 -15.21
CA VAL A 6 -1.38 -8.83 -15.10
C VAL A 6 -1.55 -7.80 -16.20
N SER A 7 -1.30 -6.51 -15.93
CA SER A 7 -1.42 -5.44 -16.92
C SER A 7 -0.57 -5.70 -18.19
N ASP A 8 -1.16 -5.51 -19.38
CA ASP A 8 -0.55 -5.78 -20.69
C ASP A 8 0.57 -4.79 -21.09
N ASP A 9 0.67 -3.63 -20.41
CA ASP A 9 1.70 -2.60 -20.68
C ASP A 9 3.14 -3.10 -20.38
N VAL A 10 3.26 -4.24 -19.71
CA VAL A 10 4.51 -4.90 -19.35
C VAL A 10 5.13 -5.70 -20.51
N ALA A 11 4.33 -6.22 -21.44
CA ALA A 11 4.82 -7.13 -22.48
C ALA A 11 5.67 -6.44 -23.56
N THR A 12 5.59 -5.11 -23.69
CA THR A 12 6.26 -4.36 -24.77
C THR A 12 7.61 -3.75 -24.39
N ARG A 13 7.99 -3.72 -23.10
CA ARG A 13 9.32 -3.26 -22.64
C ARG A 13 10.40 -4.37 -22.63
N ARG A 14 10.06 -5.60 -23.06
CA ARG A 14 10.91 -6.81 -23.04
C ARG A 14 12.04 -6.89 -24.08
N VAL A 15 12.53 -5.78 -24.63
CA VAL A 15 13.62 -5.78 -25.61
C VAL A 15 14.58 -4.63 -25.35
N ASP A 16 15.40 -4.78 -24.32
CA ASP A 16 16.86 -4.71 -24.39
C ASP A 16 17.43 -4.67 -22.96
N GLU A 17 18.58 -5.31 -22.75
CA GLU A 17 19.35 -5.38 -21.49
C GLU A 17 18.93 -6.44 -20.45
N MET A 18 19.23 -7.71 -20.75
CA MET A 18 19.55 -8.70 -19.70
C MET A 18 20.95 -8.40 -19.15
N GLY A 19 21.04 -7.46 -18.22
CA GLY A 19 22.20 -7.26 -17.35
C GLY A 19 21.94 -7.87 -15.98
N VAL A 20 22.71 -8.89 -15.60
CA VAL A 20 22.75 -9.34 -14.20
C VAL A 20 23.45 -8.23 -13.40
N GLY A 21 22.65 -7.38 -12.75
CA GLY A 21 23.07 -6.28 -11.90
C GLY A 21 23.04 -6.66 -10.41
N ASP A 22 23.93 -6.05 -9.65
CA ASP A 22 24.36 -6.42 -8.30
C ASP A 22 23.25 -6.53 -7.24
N THR A 23 23.52 -7.40 -6.26
CA THR A 23 22.84 -7.56 -4.97
C THR A 23 22.49 -6.22 -4.30
N PRO A 24 21.34 -6.10 -3.60
CA PRO A 24 21.00 -4.92 -2.81
C PRO A 24 22.08 -4.62 -1.77
N ALA A 25 22.31 -3.33 -1.55
CA ALA A 25 23.23 -2.82 -0.54
C ALA A 25 22.93 -3.40 0.85
N ASP A 26 24.00 -3.72 1.58
CA ASP A 26 24.01 -4.03 3.01
C ASP A 26 23.30 -2.89 3.78
N GLY A 27 22.11 -3.13 4.36
CA GLY A 27 21.46 -2.25 5.35
C GLY A 27 20.15 -1.55 4.96
N GLY A 28 19.16 -2.28 4.43
CA GLY A 28 17.76 -1.80 4.35
C GLY A 28 17.13 -1.53 5.73
N CYS A 29 15.99 -0.83 5.76
CA CYS A 29 15.20 -0.60 6.98
C CYS A 29 14.49 -1.87 7.48
N ASP A 30 14.17 -2.79 6.57
CA ASP A 30 13.50 -4.06 6.85
C ASP A 30 14.36 -5.26 6.39
N ASP A 31 14.17 -6.42 7.03
CA ASP A 31 14.90 -7.66 6.75
C ASP A 31 14.21 -8.61 5.74
N GLY A 32 13.05 -8.21 5.21
CA GLY A 32 12.20 -8.94 4.28
C GLY A 32 11.22 -9.92 4.95
N SER A 33 11.15 -9.96 6.29
CA SER A 33 10.23 -10.87 7.00
C SER A 33 8.79 -10.36 7.06
N SER A 34 8.57 -9.06 6.84
CA SER A 34 7.26 -8.43 6.70
C SER A 34 7.18 -7.68 5.37
N ILE A 35 5.98 -7.55 4.82
CA ILE A 35 5.67 -6.63 3.72
C ILE A 35 4.44 -5.85 4.14
N ASP A 36 4.56 -4.54 4.17
CA ASP A 36 3.51 -3.66 4.64
C ASP A 36 2.48 -3.39 3.53
N VAL A 37 1.22 -3.58 3.88
CA VAL A 37 0.08 -3.51 2.96
C VAL A 37 -0.90 -2.47 3.44
N LEU A 38 -1.12 -1.45 2.61
CA LEU A 38 -2.25 -0.55 2.73
C LEU A 38 -3.43 -1.11 1.94
N VAL A 39 -4.61 -1.17 2.57
CA VAL A 39 -5.86 -1.52 1.89
C VAL A 39 -6.75 -0.29 1.76
N VAL A 40 -7.19 0.00 0.54
CA VAL A 40 -8.16 1.06 0.27
C VAL A 40 -9.45 0.48 -0.31
N TYR A 41 -10.59 1.10 -0.02
CA TYR A 41 -11.86 0.67 -0.58
C TYR A 41 -12.82 1.84 -0.75
N ALA A 42 -13.73 1.73 -1.72
CA ALA A 42 -14.78 2.74 -1.92
C ALA A 42 -16.04 2.41 -1.09
N ALA A 43 -16.91 3.40 -0.91
CA ALA A 43 -18.21 3.23 -0.26
C ALA A 43 -19.05 2.07 -0.85
N ALA A 44 -18.93 1.79 -2.15
CA ALA A 44 -19.63 0.69 -2.80
C ALA A 44 -19.25 -0.69 -2.23
N ALA A 45 -17.95 -0.93 -2.02
CA ALA A 45 -17.44 -2.15 -1.39
C ALA A 45 -17.97 -2.30 0.05
N ARG A 46 -17.94 -1.21 0.85
CA ARG A 46 -18.50 -1.22 2.21
C ARG A 46 -19.99 -1.54 2.22
N ILE A 47 -20.77 -0.88 1.35
CA ILE A 47 -22.21 -1.10 1.26
C ILE A 47 -22.50 -2.55 0.88
N ALA A 48 -21.74 -3.10 -0.07
CA ALA A 48 -21.88 -4.50 -0.49
C ALA A 48 -21.47 -5.50 0.60
N ALA A 49 -20.55 -5.14 1.51
CA ALA A 49 -20.22 -5.95 2.70
C ALA A 49 -21.29 -5.89 3.81
N GLY A 50 -22.24 -4.96 3.70
CA GLY A 50 -23.22 -4.72 4.75
C GLY A 50 -22.71 -3.85 5.89
N GLY A 51 -21.65 -3.07 5.66
CA GLY A 51 -21.12 -2.08 6.60
C GLY A 51 -19.62 -2.24 6.88
N THR A 52 -19.04 -1.22 7.53
CA THR A 52 -17.59 -1.12 7.79
C THR A 52 -17.04 -2.32 8.55
N ALA A 53 -17.70 -2.73 9.63
CA ALA A 53 -17.23 -3.84 10.46
C ALA A 53 -17.12 -5.16 9.69
N ASN A 54 -18.05 -5.43 8.76
CA ASN A 54 -17.99 -6.63 7.94
C ASN A 54 -16.88 -6.55 6.90
N LEU A 55 -16.69 -5.38 6.27
CA LEU A 55 -15.64 -5.20 5.28
C LEU A 55 -14.24 -5.31 5.91
N LEU A 56 -14.02 -4.67 7.06
CA LEU A 56 -12.74 -4.78 7.78
C LEU A 56 -12.46 -6.23 8.21
N ALA A 57 -13.47 -6.95 8.71
CA ALA A 57 -13.31 -8.38 9.02
C ALA A 57 -13.03 -9.25 7.77
N GLU A 58 -13.56 -8.90 6.61
CA GLU A 58 -13.21 -9.55 5.34
C GLU A 58 -11.77 -9.24 4.93
N ILE A 59 -11.29 -8.01 5.11
CA ILE A 59 -9.90 -7.60 4.84
C ILE A 59 -8.93 -8.35 5.76
N ASP A 60 -9.22 -8.42 7.07
CA ASP A 60 -8.43 -9.20 8.03
C ASP A 60 -8.35 -10.68 7.61
N LEU A 61 -9.46 -11.23 7.12
CA LEU A 61 -9.49 -12.60 6.61
C LEU A 61 -8.66 -12.77 5.33
N MET A 62 -8.62 -11.78 4.44
CA MET A 62 -7.77 -11.81 3.24
C MET A 62 -6.28 -11.83 3.60
N ILE A 63 -5.87 -11.01 4.58
CA ILE A 63 -4.50 -10.98 5.10
C ILE A 63 -4.16 -12.32 5.77
N ALA A 64 -5.05 -12.83 6.63
CA ALA A 64 -4.87 -14.11 7.30
C ALA A 64 -4.75 -15.28 6.31
N ASN A 65 -5.57 -15.32 5.26
CA ASN A 65 -5.50 -16.35 4.21
C ASN A 65 -4.18 -16.27 3.42
N SER A 66 -3.68 -15.05 3.17
CA SER A 66 -2.39 -14.85 2.48
C SER A 66 -1.25 -15.41 3.32
N ASN A 67 -1.24 -15.07 4.60
CA ASN A 67 -0.22 -15.52 5.55
C ASN A 67 -0.31 -17.03 5.84
N GLU A 68 -1.51 -17.61 5.82
CA GLU A 68 -1.69 -19.06 5.84
C GLU A 68 -1.05 -19.71 4.60
N ALA A 69 -1.30 -19.18 3.40
CA ALA A 69 -0.75 -19.72 2.17
C ALA A 69 0.78 -19.60 2.12
N TYR A 70 1.36 -18.51 2.65
CA TYR A 70 2.81 -18.33 2.77
C TYR A 70 3.41 -19.34 3.73
N SER A 71 2.84 -19.47 4.93
CA SER A 71 3.29 -20.41 5.97
C SER A 71 3.23 -21.87 5.50
N ASN A 72 2.16 -22.25 4.79
CA ASN A 72 1.98 -23.59 4.26
C ASN A 72 2.97 -23.94 3.12
N SER A 73 3.66 -22.96 2.56
CA SER A 73 4.51 -23.09 1.37
C SER A 73 5.98 -22.75 1.61
N ASP A 74 6.43 -22.68 2.87
CA ASP A 74 7.80 -22.27 3.24
C ASP A 74 8.21 -20.90 2.65
N VAL A 75 7.25 -19.98 2.54
CA VAL A 75 7.53 -18.56 2.29
C VAL A 75 7.91 -17.91 3.63
N GLN A 76 8.97 -17.10 3.61
CA GLN A 76 9.62 -16.54 4.80
C GLN A 76 9.01 -15.21 5.24
N THR A 77 8.43 -14.47 4.31
CA THR A 77 7.76 -13.19 4.58
C THR A 77 6.29 -13.41 4.99
N GLN A 78 5.69 -12.38 5.58
CA GLN A 78 4.25 -12.28 5.86
C GLN A 78 3.74 -10.91 5.44
N LEU A 79 2.46 -10.81 5.10
CA LEU A 79 1.80 -9.53 4.90
C LEU A 79 1.40 -8.94 6.25
N HIS A 80 1.67 -7.66 6.41
CA HIS A 80 1.26 -6.86 7.56
C HIS A 80 0.32 -5.75 7.11
N LEU A 81 -0.88 -5.68 7.70
CA LEU A 81 -1.87 -4.67 7.35
C LEU A 81 -1.60 -3.42 8.18
N VAL A 82 -0.91 -2.44 7.60
CA VAL A 82 -0.59 -1.18 8.29
C VAL A 82 -1.81 -0.27 8.39
N HIS A 83 -2.71 -0.31 7.40
CA HIS A 83 -3.96 0.45 7.46
C HIS A 83 -5.02 -0.05 6.47
N ALA A 84 -6.29 0.17 6.82
CA ALA A 84 -7.44 -0.06 5.93
C ALA A 84 -8.42 1.13 5.98
N ARG A 85 -8.65 1.81 4.85
CA ARG A 85 -9.47 3.04 4.81
C ARG A 85 -10.49 3.08 3.67
N GLU A 86 -11.66 3.66 3.98
CA GLU A 86 -12.62 4.10 2.96
C GLU A 86 -12.11 5.40 2.32
N VAL A 87 -11.86 5.38 1.02
CA VAL A 87 -11.48 6.57 0.27
C VAL A 87 -12.73 7.25 -0.30
N SER A 88 -12.68 8.57 -0.48
CA SER A 88 -13.78 9.36 -1.06
C SER A 88 -14.00 9.07 -2.54
N SER A 89 -12.97 8.58 -3.22
CA SER A 89 -13.01 8.20 -4.63
C SER A 89 -14.06 7.12 -4.90
N PRO A 90 -14.87 7.25 -5.97
CA PRO A 90 -15.84 6.22 -6.33
C PRO A 90 -15.12 4.95 -6.78
N GLU A 91 -15.77 3.79 -6.66
CA GLU A 91 -15.16 2.51 -7.04
C GLU A 91 -14.70 2.43 -8.51
N SER A 92 -15.32 3.22 -9.41
CA SER A 92 -14.89 3.33 -10.82
C SER A 92 -13.48 3.88 -10.99
N ASP A 93 -12.97 4.56 -9.98
CA ASP A 93 -11.68 5.25 -9.97
C ASP A 93 -10.61 4.40 -9.28
N LEU A 94 -10.98 3.26 -8.68
CA LEU A 94 -10.07 2.28 -8.07
C LEU A 94 -9.63 1.17 -9.04
N GLY A 95 -9.64 1.45 -10.35
CA GLY A 95 -9.05 0.55 -11.34
C GLY A 95 -7.52 0.60 -11.27
N LEU A 96 -6.83 -0.49 -11.64
CA LEU A 96 -5.36 -0.58 -11.50
C LEU A 96 -4.61 0.59 -12.16
N GLY A 97 -5.03 1.02 -13.35
CA GLY A 97 -4.37 2.13 -14.05
C GLY A 97 -4.44 3.45 -13.26
N SER A 98 -5.61 3.76 -12.69
CA SER A 98 -5.79 4.96 -11.87
C SER A 98 -5.10 4.87 -10.52
N LEU A 99 -5.05 3.68 -9.92
CA LEU A 99 -4.24 3.46 -8.70
C LEU A 99 -2.74 3.56 -8.92
N THR A 100 -2.27 3.35 -10.15
CA THR A 100 -0.83 3.34 -10.47
C THR A 100 -0.32 4.73 -10.89
N ASP A 101 -1.15 5.53 -11.55
CA ASP A 101 -0.78 6.86 -12.02
C ASP A 101 -1.09 7.92 -10.93
N PRO A 102 -0.09 8.51 -10.27
CA PRO A 102 -0.31 9.43 -9.15
C PRO A 102 -0.89 10.80 -9.57
N ALA A 103 -1.15 11.01 -10.86
CA ALA A 103 -1.55 12.30 -11.40
C ALA A 103 -2.61 12.19 -12.51
N ASP A 104 -3.39 11.11 -12.56
CA ASP A 104 -4.50 10.98 -13.51
C ASP A 104 -5.78 11.68 -13.04
N GLY A 105 -5.77 12.19 -11.80
CA GLY A 105 -6.88 12.90 -11.16
C GLY A 105 -7.92 11.97 -10.55
N ARG A 106 -7.59 10.69 -10.34
CA ARG A 106 -8.47 9.66 -9.79
C ARG A 106 -7.75 8.87 -8.71
N ALA A 107 -8.28 8.98 -7.48
CA ALA A 107 -7.70 8.31 -6.32
C ALA A 107 -6.21 8.66 -6.07
N ASP A 108 -5.71 9.78 -6.59
CA ASP A 108 -4.32 10.26 -6.39
C ASP A 108 -3.92 10.32 -4.90
N GLY A 109 -4.87 10.64 -4.01
CA GLY A 109 -4.66 10.66 -2.55
C GLY A 109 -4.22 9.32 -1.96
N VAL A 110 -4.44 8.21 -2.65
CA VAL A 110 -3.95 6.88 -2.25
C VAL A 110 -2.42 6.84 -2.18
N HIS A 111 -1.70 7.62 -2.98
CA HIS A 111 -0.25 7.70 -2.91
C HIS A 111 0.22 8.41 -1.63
N LEU A 112 -0.49 9.46 -1.20
CA LEU A 112 -0.22 10.14 0.07
C LEU A 112 -0.45 9.18 1.24
N LEU A 113 -1.55 8.43 1.24
CA LEU A 113 -1.83 7.38 2.23
C LEU A 113 -0.72 6.32 2.24
N ARG A 114 -0.29 5.85 1.07
CA ARG A 114 0.77 4.85 0.95
C ARG A 114 2.06 5.33 1.61
N ASP A 115 2.44 6.58 1.37
CA ASP A 115 3.65 7.17 1.95
C ASP A 115 3.49 7.42 3.46
N ALA A 116 2.32 7.90 3.92
CA ALA A 116 2.06 8.18 5.33
C ALA A 116 2.04 6.92 6.21
N TYR A 117 1.54 5.80 5.69
CA TYR A 117 1.52 4.52 6.40
C TYR A 117 2.68 3.60 6.02
N ALA A 118 3.71 4.12 5.34
CA ALA A 118 4.90 3.36 4.96
C ALA A 118 4.60 2.06 4.18
N ALA A 119 3.53 2.01 3.40
CA ALA A 119 3.07 0.76 2.79
C ALA A 119 3.87 0.38 1.54
N ASP A 120 4.51 -0.79 1.57
CA ASP A 120 5.21 -1.35 0.41
C ASP A 120 4.25 -1.70 -0.74
N GLN A 121 3.04 -2.15 -0.40
CA GLN A 121 2.01 -2.59 -1.35
C GLN A 121 0.68 -1.89 -1.08
N VAL A 122 -0.08 -1.61 -2.13
CA VAL A 122 -1.44 -1.10 -2.03
C VAL A 122 -2.42 -2.06 -2.71
N VAL A 123 -3.45 -2.45 -1.96
CA VAL A 123 -4.54 -3.29 -2.46
C VAL A 123 -5.85 -2.51 -2.41
N ALA A 124 -6.46 -2.27 -3.56
CA ALA A 124 -7.83 -1.77 -3.61
C ALA A 124 -8.84 -2.92 -3.54
N VAL A 125 -9.73 -2.89 -2.55
CA VAL A 125 -10.81 -3.87 -2.41
C VAL A 125 -12.10 -3.32 -3.02
N VAL A 126 -12.64 -4.03 -4.01
CA VAL A 126 -13.82 -3.60 -4.79
C VAL A 126 -15.00 -4.56 -4.61
N SER A 127 -16.22 -4.05 -4.80
CA SER A 127 -17.47 -4.76 -4.52
C SER A 127 -17.71 -6.02 -5.37
N GLY A 128 -17.12 -6.10 -6.57
CA GLY A 128 -17.32 -7.19 -7.53
C GLY A 128 -16.37 -8.38 -7.37
N GLY A 129 -16.17 -9.14 -8.45
CA GLY A 129 -15.24 -10.26 -8.52
C GLY A 129 -14.15 -10.05 -9.58
N GLY A 130 -13.13 -10.91 -9.53
CA GLY A 130 -11.92 -10.78 -10.33
C GLY A 130 -10.81 -10.04 -9.59
N GLY A 131 -9.68 -9.87 -10.25
CA GLY A 131 -8.57 -9.08 -9.74
C GLY A 131 -7.63 -8.71 -10.87
N VAL A 132 -6.81 -7.72 -10.60
CA VAL A 132 -5.80 -7.28 -11.55
C VAL A 132 -4.65 -6.67 -10.76
N ALA A 133 -3.44 -7.01 -11.16
CA ALA A 133 -2.23 -6.52 -10.53
C ALA A 133 -1.25 -6.03 -11.60
N ASN A 134 -0.33 -5.19 -11.17
CA ASN A 134 0.89 -5.02 -11.93
C ASN A 134 1.78 -6.25 -11.76
N GLY A 135 2.66 -6.45 -12.72
CA GLY A 135 3.62 -7.54 -12.68
C GLY A 135 4.98 -7.02 -12.27
N MET A 136 5.72 -7.77 -11.45
CA MET A 136 7.15 -7.50 -11.26
C MET A 136 8.02 -8.38 -12.14
N TRP A 137 8.87 -7.76 -12.95
CA TRP A 137 9.76 -8.44 -13.91
C TRP A 137 11.25 -8.21 -13.67
N THR A 138 11.61 -7.33 -12.72
CA THR A 138 12.99 -7.11 -12.28
C THR A 138 13.01 -6.82 -10.77
N LEU A 139 14.18 -6.94 -10.13
CA LEU A 139 14.39 -6.61 -8.72
C LEU A 139 15.03 -5.22 -8.58
N GLU A 140 14.42 -4.22 -9.20
CA GLU A 140 14.90 -2.84 -9.17
C GLU A 140 13.98 -1.98 -8.29
N PRO A 141 14.52 -0.93 -7.62
CA PRO A 141 13.72 -0.06 -6.76
C PRO A 141 12.57 0.65 -7.47
N ASP A 142 12.68 0.89 -8.79
CA ASP A 142 11.64 1.55 -9.59
C ASP A 142 10.36 0.71 -9.74
N MET A 143 10.44 -0.59 -9.47
CA MET A 143 9.26 -1.45 -9.42
C MET A 143 8.30 -1.07 -8.28
N ALA A 144 8.75 -0.25 -7.31
CA ALA A 144 7.90 0.29 -6.24
C ALA A 144 6.71 1.09 -6.78
N ASP A 145 6.88 1.79 -7.92
CA ASP A 145 5.82 2.58 -8.56
C ASP A 145 4.68 1.70 -9.09
N LEU A 146 4.91 0.40 -9.21
CA LEU A 146 3.94 -0.57 -9.71
C LEU A 146 3.33 -1.44 -8.61
N ALA A 147 3.60 -1.18 -7.33
CA ALA A 147 3.15 -2.01 -6.20
C ALA A 147 1.64 -1.90 -5.85
N PHE A 148 0.78 -1.95 -6.87
CA PHE A 148 -0.65 -1.73 -6.77
C PHE A 148 -1.40 -2.92 -7.34
N CYS A 149 -2.48 -3.33 -6.69
CA CYS A 149 -3.40 -4.30 -7.25
C CYS A 149 -4.84 -4.07 -6.80
N VAL A 150 -5.78 -4.71 -7.50
CA VAL A 150 -7.22 -4.65 -7.24
C VAL A 150 -7.73 -6.05 -6.94
N SER A 151 -8.43 -6.20 -5.82
CA SER A 151 -9.01 -7.46 -5.35
C SER A 151 -10.53 -7.36 -5.22
N GLY A 152 -11.25 -8.14 -6.02
CA GLY A 152 -12.70 -8.25 -5.93
C GLY A 152 -13.15 -9.17 -4.80
N ARG A 153 -14.04 -8.67 -3.94
CA ARG A 153 -14.58 -9.37 -2.75
C ARG A 153 -15.25 -10.71 -3.08
N ASP A 154 -15.90 -10.84 -4.24
CA ASP A 154 -16.60 -12.06 -4.64
C ASP A 154 -15.64 -13.22 -5.04
N SER A 155 -14.33 -13.02 -4.97
CA SER A 155 -13.28 -13.98 -5.43
C SER A 155 -12.44 -14.60 -4.31
N LEU A 156 -12.89 -14.51 -3.06
CA LEU A 156 -12.29 -15.16 -1.89
C LEU A 156 -12.14 -16.70 -2.06
N PRO A 157 -11.19 -17.34 -1.33
CA PRO A 157 -10.40 -16.78 -0.23
C PRO A 157 -9.04 -16.17 -0.60
N PHE A 158 -8.46 -16.46 -1.77
CA PHE A 158 -7.05 -16.14 -2.08
C PHE A 158 -6.86 -15.08 -3.16
N ILE A 159 -7.87 -14.27 -3.49
CA ILE A 159 -7.73 -13.22 -4.51
C ILE A 159 -6.62 -12.23 -4.15
N MET A 160 -6.62 -11.68 -2.93
CA MET A 160 -5.55 -10.78 -2.49
C MET A 160 -4.18 -11.45 -2.58
N THR A 161 -4.06 -12.68 -2.10
CA THR A 161 -2.81 -13.47 -2.18
C THR A 161 -2.34 -13.64 -3.63
N HIS A 162 -3.28 -13.82 -4.56
CA HIS A 162 -3.00 -13.98 -5.98
C HIS A 162 -2.46 -12.68 -6.59
N GLU A 163 -3.16 -11.57 -6.34
CA GLU A 163 -2.82 -10.28 -6.92
C GLU A 163 -1.54 -9.68 -6.31
N VAL A 164 -1.37 -9.77 -4.98
CA VAL A 164 -0.10 -9.43 -4.33
C VAL A 164 1.04 -10.33 -4.84
N GLY A 165 0.76 -11.60 -5.11
CA GLY A 165 1.72 -12.51 -5.74
C GLY A 165 2.30 -11.96 -7.05
N HIS A 166 1.49 -11.32 -7.90
CA HIS A 166 1.97 -10.70 -9.14
C HIS A 166 2.89 -9.51 -8.89
N ASN A 167 2.57 -8.66 -7.91
CA ASN A 167 3.45 -7.57 -7.48
C ASN A 167 4.78 -8.11 -6.91
N LEU A 168 4.78 -9.33 -6.37
CA LEU A 168 5.97 -10.05 -5.89
C LEU A 168 6.70 -10.84 -7.00
N GLY A 169 6.23 -10.76 -8.24
CA GLY A 169 6.87 -11.37 -9.41
C GLY A 169 6.44 -12.81 -9.70
N CYS A 170 5.41 -13.31 -9.02
CA CYS A 170 4.77 -14.57 -9.34
C CYS A 170 4.01 -14.50 -10.65
N CYS A 171 3.93 -15.62 -11.35
CA CYS A 171 3.09 -15.79 -12.51
C CYS A 171 2.16 -16.99 -12.37
N HIS A 172 1.20 -17.06 -13.28
CA HIS A 172 0.25 -18.13 -13.37
C HIS A 172 0.92 -19.49 -13.65
N ALA A 173 0.16 -20.57 -13.51
CA ALA A 173 0.66 -21.87 -13.92
C ALA A 173 0.87 -21.91 -15.45
N SER A 174 1.90 -22.65 -15.89
CA SER A 174 2.17 -22.83 -17.32
C SER A 174 0.91 -23.28 -18.08
N GLY A 175 0.58 -22.56 -19.15
CA GLY A 175 -0.62 -22.79 -19.96
C GLY A 175 -1.83 -21.93 -19.59
N ASP A 176 -1.74 -21.16 -18.50
CA ASP A 176 -2.73 -20.14 -18.17
C ASP A 176 -2.50 -18.85 -18.97
N GLY A 177 -3.58 -18.14 -19.27
CA GLY A 177 -3.52 -16.81 -19.89
C GLY A 177 -3.35 -15.69 -18.87
N GLY A 178 -3.77 -14.47 -19.22
CA GLY A 178 -3.85 -13.35 -18.27
C GLY A 178 -2.56 -12.57 -18.05
N GLY A 179 -1.76 -12.34 -19.10
CA GLY A 179 -0.61 -11.41 -19.05
C GLY A 179 0.74 -12.04 -18.67
N CYS A 180 0.74 -13.28 -18.18
CA CYS A 180 1.98 -14.05 -18.03
C CYS A 180 2.54 -14.47 -19.40
N PRO A 181 3.86 -14.40 -19.62
CA PRO A 181 4.47 -14.88 -20.86
C PRO A 181 4.11 -16.34 -21.14
N ASP A 182 4.12 -16.78 -22.40
CA ASP A 182 3.94 -18.20 -22.72
C ASP A 182 5.06 -19.04 -22.07
N GLY A 183 4.67 -19.94 -21.15
CA GLY A 183 5.60 -20.68 -20.27
C GLY A 183 5.87 -20.00 -18.92
N GLY A 184 5.15 -18.92 -18.63
CA GLY A 184 5.21 -18.13 -17.40
C GLY A 184 6.56 -17.44 -17.16
N GLY A 185 6.87 -17.18 -15.89
CA GLY A 185 8.11 -16.55 -15.46
C GLY A 185 8.14 -15.03 -15.65
N LEU A 186 7.39 -14.32 -14.79
CA LEU A 186 7.36 -12.85 -14.77
C LEU A 186 8.72 -12.28 -14.37
N LEU A 187 9.16 -12.62 -13.16
CA LEU A 187 10.44 -12.20 -12.58
C LEU A 187 11.57 -13.21 -12.86
N PHE A 188 11.31 -14.48 -12.58
CA PHE A 188 12.26 -15.57 -12.83
C PHE A 188 11.61 -16.64 -13.70
N PRO A 189 12.37 -17.42 -14.49
CA PRO A 189 11.80 -18.46 -15.34
C PRO A 189 10.89 -19.46 -14.61
N TYR A 190 11.13 -19.71 -13.32
CA TYR A 190 10.36 -20.64 -12.48
C TYR A 190 9.22 -19.99 -11.68
N SER A 191 8.98 -18.68 -11.83
CA SER A 191 7.90 -17.95 -11.14
C SER A 191 6.52 -18.36 -11.66
N ASN A 192 6.12 -19.61 -11.46
CA ASN A 192 4.88 -20.17 -11.99
C ASN A 192 4.07 -20.87 -10.91
N GLY A 193 2.75 -20.71 -10.99
CA GLY A 193 1.81 -21.55 -10.26
C GLY A 193 1.87 -23.01 -10.71
N HIS A 194 1.16 -23.89 -10.01
CA HIS A 194 1.14 -25.30 -10.35
C HIS A 194 -0.23 -25.96 -10.17
N ARG A 195 -0.45 -26.99 -10.99
CA ARG A 195 -1.56 -27.94 -10.85
C ARG A 195 -0.97 -29.34 -10.77
N PHE A 196 -1.44 -30.14 -9.82
CA PHE A 196 -0.91 -31.48 -9.58
C PHE A 196 -2.01 -32.43 -9.13
N THR A 197 -1.89 -33.70 -9.49
CA THR A 197 -2.81 -34.75 -9.01
C THR A 197 -2.21 -35.41 -7.78
N GLY A 198 -2.86 -35.21 -6.63
CA GLY A 198 -2.44 -35.78 -5.36
C GLY A 198 -2.62 -37.30 -5.29
N LEU A 199 -2.14 -37.93 -4.22
CA LEU A 199 -2.29 -39.37 -4.01
C LEU A 199 -3.75 -39.81 -3.82
N SER A 200 -4.61 -38.92 -3.36
CA SER A 200 -6.06 -39.15 -3.32
C SER A 200 -6.71 -39.26 -4.71
N GLY A 201 -6.01 -38.84 -5.76
CA GLY A 201 -6.54 -38.72 -7.12
C GLY A 201 -7.20 -37.36 -7.41
N THR A 202 -7.30 -36.47 -6.42
CA THR A 202 -7.78 -35.10 -6.61
C THR A 202 -6.78 -34.28 -7.42
N LEU A 203 -7.27 -33.56 -8.43
CA LEU A 203 -6.50 -32.51 -9.10
C LEU A 203 -6.53 -31.26 -8.22
N TRP A 204 -5.39 -30.86 -7.69
CA TRP A 204 -5.20 -29.65 -6.89
C TRP A 204 -4.57 -28.54 -7.72
N ARG A 205 -4.78 -27.30 -7.28
CA ARG A 205 -4.13 -26.10 -7.82
C ARG A 205 -3.65 -25.18 -6.70
N THR A 206 -2.48 -24.58 -6.90
CA THR A 206 -1.90 -23.53 -6.02
C THR A 206 -2.58 -22.19 -6.25
N VAL A 207 -2.43 -21.23 -5.33
CA VAL A 207 -3.00 -19.86 -5.38
C VAL A 207 -2.88 -19.20 -6.77
N MET A 208 -1.73 -19.30 -7.42
CA MET A 208 -1.48 -18.67 -8.73
C MET A 208 -2.02 -19.45 -9.95
N ALA A 209 -2.72 -20.57 -9.78
CA ALA A 209 -3.15 -21.40 -10.91
C ALA A 209 -4.65 -21.27 -11.17
N TYR A 210 -5.05 -21.17 -12.44
CA TYR A 210 -6.47 -21.13 -12.82
C TYR A 210 -7.15 -22.49 -12.69
N SER A 211 -8.44 -22.54 -12.98
CA SER A 211 -9.15 -23.81 -13.15
C SER A 211 -8.53 -24.57 -14.34
N PRO A 212 -8.59 -25.91 -14.38
CA PRO A 212 -9.28 -26.81 -13.44
C PRO A 212 -8.46 -27.12 -12.17
N GLY A 213 -9.11 -27.77 -11.22
CA GLY A 213 -8.52 -28.25 -9.97
C GLY A 213 -9.16 -27.64 -8.73
N GLU A 214 -9.12 -28.37 -7.62
CA GLU A 214 -9.56 -27.90 -6.31
C GLU A 214 -8.52 -26.95 -5.71
N TRP A 215 -9.01 -25.89 -5.06
CA TRP A 215 -8.14 -24.93 -4.39
C TRP A 215 -7.33 -25.57 -3.27
N SER A 216 -6.08 -25.12 -3.15
CA SER A 216 -5.25 -25.38 -1.99
C SER A 216 -4.68 -24.07 -1.44
N PRO A 217 -4.53 -23.93 -0.11
CA PRO A 217 -3.94 -22.76 0.53
C PRO A 217 -2.41 -22.78 0.39
N LEU A 218 -1.92 -22.82 -0.85
CA LEU A 218 -0.51 -23.08 -1.16
C LEU A 218 -0.02 -22.20 -2.30
N ILE A 219 1.15 -21.61 -2.11
CA ILE A 219 2.05 -21.15 -3.19
C ILE A 219 2.85 -22.36 -3.72
N SER A 220 3.14 -22.40 -5.01
CA SER A 220 3.92 -23.49 -5.61
C SER A 220 5.33 -23.55 -5.01
N ASN A 221 5.70 -24.72 -4.50
CA ASN A 221 7.02 -25.00 -3.94
C ASN A 221 7.38 -26.50 -4.16
N PRO A 222 8.42 -26.84 -4.93
CA PRO A 222 8.77 -28.23 -5.19
C PRO A 222 9.26 -29.02 -3.97
N ALA A 223 9.62 -28.35 -2.87
CA ALA A 223 10.04 -28.98 -1.61
C ALA A 223 8.86 -29.30 -0.68
N VAL A 224 7.71 -28.62 -0.84
CA VAL A 224 6.51 -28.81 -0.01
C VAL A 224 5.62 -29.89 -0.61
N LEU A 225 5.11 -30.79 0.22
CA LEU A 225 4.18 -31.83 -0.18
C LEU A 225 2.75 -31.50 0.26
N PHE A 226 1.79 -31.67 -0.64
CA PHE A 226 0.36 -31.68 -0.34
C PHE A 226 -0.28 -32.89 -0.98
N ASP A 227 -1.13 -33.59 -0.22
CA ASP A 227 -1.71 -34.87 -0.66
C ASP A 227 -0.62 -35.85 -1.19
N GLY A 228 0.53 -35.85 -0.50
CA GLY A 228 1.69 -36.69 -0.80
C GLY A 228 2.42 -36.39 -2.13
N LYS A 229 2.19 -35.23 -2.75
CA LYS A 229 2.86 -34.80 -3.99
C LYS A 229 3.49 -33.42 -3.83
N PRO A 230 4.63 -33.14 -4.50
CA PRO A 230 5.18 -31.80 -4.58
C PRO A 230 4.16 -30.80 -5.09
N THR A 231 4.10 -29.63 -4.47
CA THR A 231 3.18 -28.54 -4.87
C THR A 231 3.76 -27.68 -5.99
N GLY A 232 5.00 -27.94 -6.38
CA GLY A 232 5.72 -27.26 -7.45
C GLY A 232 6.58 -28.20 -8.30
N VAL A 233 7.28 -27.62 -9.29
CA VAL A 233 8.20 -28.32 -10.19
C VAL A 233 9.59 -27.72 -10.04
N PRO A 234 10.63 -28.52 -9.73
CA PRO A 234 11.98 -28.00 -9.56
C PRO A 234 12.61 -27.59 -10.90
N GLY A 235 13.56 -26.65 -10.84
CA GLY A 235 14.40 -26.24 -11.97
C GLY A 235 14.34 -24.74 -12.24
N ASP A 236 15.31 -24.25 -13.01
CA ASP A 236 15.48 -22.82 -13.31
C ASP A 236 14.98 -22.42 -14.71
N THR A 237 13.97 -23.12 -15.22
CA THR A 237 13.42 -22.93 -16.58
C THR A 237 11.93 -22.57 -16.52
N SER A 238 11.35 -22.16 -17.65
CA SER A 238 9.90 -21.91 -17.80
C SER A 238 9.00 -23.12 -17.51
N SER A 239 9.57 -24.32 -17.39
CA SER A 239 8.83 -25.50 -16.93
C SER A 239 8.84 -25.68 -15.42
N GLY A 240 9.63 -24.90 -14.68
CA GLY A 240 9.64 -24.87 -13.21
C GLY A 240 8.39 -24.21 -12.67
N ALA A 241 8.04 -24.53 -11.43
CA ALA A 241 6.92 -23.92 -10.71
C ALA A 241 7.29 -23.80 -9.23
N ASP A 242 7.84 -22.63 -8.87
CA ASP A 242 8.39 -22.34 -7.55
C ASP A 242 8.17 -20.85 -7.21
N ASN A 243 6.90 -20.44 -7.11
CA ASN A 243 6.56 -19.07 -6.72
C ASN A 243 6.97 -18.78 -5.26
N ALA A 244 7.09 -19.80 -4.40
CA ALA A 244 7.58 -19.59 -3.04
C ALA A 244 9.03 -19.08 -3.03
N ARG A 245 9.89 -19.66 -3.88
CA ARG A 245 11.25 -19.13 -4.10
C ARG A 245 11.22 -17.71 -4.67
N THR A 246 10.34 -17.43 -5.62
CA THR A 246 10.18 -16.08 -6.18
C THR A 246 9.88 -15.06 -5.09
N ILE A 247 8.88 -15.33 -4.24
CA ILE A 247 8.51 -14.43 -3.13
C ILE A 247 9.67 -14.26 -2.15
N ASN A 248 10.34 -15.35 -1.75
CA ASN A 248 11.48 -15.27 -0.83
C ASN A 248 12.65 -14.46 -1.38
N GLN A 249 12.79 -14.35 -2.70
CA GLN A 249 13.84 -13.57 -3.36
C GLN A 249 13.44 -12.11 -3.59
N SER A 250 12.14 -11.83 -3.74
CA SER A 250 11.64 -10.47 -3.93
C SER A 250 11.33 -9.74 -2.64
N ALA A 251 10.91 -10.45 -1.59
CA ALA A 251 10.49 -9.86 -0.32
C ALA A 251 11.52 -8.88 0.27
N PRO A 252 12.84 -9.18 0.33
CA PRO A 252 13.81 -8.24 0.89
C PRO A 252 13.95 -6.93 0.09
N VAL A 253 13.63 -6.92 -1.20
CA VAL A 253 13.61 -5.70 -2.02
C VAL A 253 12.31 -4.95 -1.81
N VAL A 254 11.18 -5.66 -1.83
CA VAL A 254 9.84 -5.09 -1.71
C VAL A 254 9.59 -4.48 -0.34
N ALA A 255 10.01 -5.15 0.74
CA ALA A 255 9.89 -4.67 2.12
C ALA A 255 10.70 -3.40 2.43
N ASN A 256 11.52 -2.94 1.47
CA ASN A 256 12.34 -1.76 1.60
C ASN A 256 11.90 -0.64 0.65
N TRP A 257 10.67 -0.72 0.10
CA TRP A 257 10.13 0.31 -0.80
C TRP A 257 9.59 1.53 -0.07
N ARG A 258 9.12 1.37 1.18
CA ARG A 258 8.69 2.48 2.02
C ARG A 258 9.26 2.35 3.43
N CYS A 259 10.47 2.88 3.61
CA CYS A 259 11.13 2.95 4.90
C CYS A 259 10.69 4.21 5.68
N HIS A 260 9.80 4.07 6.66
CA HIS A 260 9.52 5.09 7.67
C HIS A 260 9.32 4.43 9.04
N ASP A 261 9.50 5.19 10.13
CA ASP A 261 9.02 4.74 11.43
C ASP A 261 7.48 4.69 11.32
N ASP A 262 6.83 3.61 11.78
CA ASP A 262 5.37 3.34 11.68
C ASP A 262 4.50 4.34 12.48
N ALA A 263 4.86 5.62 12.47
CA ALA A 263 4.35 6.65 13.33
C ALA A 263 2.83 6.77 13.22
N CYS A 264 2.28 6.74 12.01
CA CYS A 264 0.84 6.77 11.80
C CYS A 264 0.11 5.53 12.34
N GLU A 265 0.69 4.34 12.20
CA GLU A 265 0.11 3.12 12.75
C GLU A 265 0.14 3.14 14.29
N LEU A 266 1.28 3.57 14.87
CA LEU A 266 1.49 3.62 16.32
C LEU A 266 0.55 4.60 17.05
N LEU A 267 -0.06 5.54 16.33
CA LEU A 267 -1.03 6.48 16.89
C LEU A 267 -2.40 5.85 17.18
N ASP A 268 -2.73 4.67 16.60
CA ASP A 268 -4.02 3.97 16.78
C ASP A 268 -5.23 4.92 16.63
N LEU A 269 -5.23 5.71 15.55
CA LEU A 269 -6.22 6.76 15.33
C LEU A 269 -7.61 6.18 15.04
N PRO A 270 -8.68 6.77 15.58
CA PRO A 270 -10.03 6.34 15.26
C PRO A 270 -10.39 6.64 13.80
N PRO A 271 -11.36 5.94 13.19
CA PRO A 271 -11.78 6.17 11.81
C PRO A 271 -12.31 7.57 11.50
N ASP A 272 -12.69 8.33 12.52
CA ASP A 272 -13.18 9.71 12.46
C ASP A 272 -12.19 10.72 13.05
N ALA A 273 -10.90 10.38 13.06
CA ALA A 273 -9.84 11.32 13.43
C ALA A 273 -9.92 12.60 12.58
N ALA A 274 -9.53 13.73 13.19
CA ALA A 274 -9.54 15.03 12.53
C ALA A 274 -8.64 15.00 11.29
N ASP A 275 -9.15 15.58 10.20
CA ASP A 275 -8.59 15.60 8.86
C ASP A 275 -9.14 16.89 8.23
N CYS A 276 -8.48 17.99 8.57
CA CYS A 276 -9.05 19.33 8.41
C CYS A 276 -8.90 19.88 6.99
N ASP A 277 -7.86 19.45 6.27
CA ASP A 277 -7.64 19.79 4.86
C ASP A 277 -8.32 18.78 3.91
N GLY A 278 -8.81 17.65 4.45
CA GLY A 278 -9.62 16.67 3.74
C GLY A 278 -8.81 15.84 2.76
N ASP A 279 -7.51 15.67 3.00
CA ASP A 279 -6.60 14.91 2.14
C ASP A 279 -6.63 13.40 2.38
N GLU A 280 -7.46 12.95 3.32
CA GLU A 280 -7.62 11.58 3.77
C GLU A 280 -6.50 11.07 4.70
N ILE A 281 -5.60 11.92 5.17
CA ILE A 281 -4.62 11.64 6.22
C ILE A 281 -5.05 12.40 7.47
N PRO A 282 -5.26 11.72 8.62
CA PRO A 282 -5.59 12.47 9.84
C PRO A 282 -4.47 13.44 10.22
N ASP A 283 -4.82 14.61 10.73
CA ASP A 283 -3.89 15.70 11.08
C ASP A 283 -2.72 15.19 11.94
N LEU A 284 -3.02 14.43 13.00
CA LEU A 284 -2.01 13.84 13.89
C LEU A 284 -1.04 12.90 13.17
N CYS A 285 -1.51 12.15 12.16
CA CYS A 285 -0.67 11.30 11.33
C CYS A 285 0.19 12.17 10.40
N ALA A 286 -0.40 13.15 9.72
CA ALA A 286 0.32 14.07 8.85
C ALA A 286 1.44 14.81 9.60
N ILE A 287 1.19 15.24 10.84
CA ILE A 287 2.18 15.85 11.74
C ILE A 287 3.28 14.83 12.08
N ALA A 288 2.91 13.62 12.50
CA ALA A 288 3.85 12.59 12.93
C ALA A 288 4.80 12.13 11.81
N VAL A 289 4.34 12.15 10.55
CA VAL A 289 5.18 11.82 9.37
C VAL A 289 5.76 13.05 8.66
N GLY A 290 5.55 14.25 9.19
CA GLY A 290 6.12 15.50 8.66
C GLY A 290 5.52 15.96 7.32
N LEU A 291 4.29 15.54 7.01
CA LEU A 291 3.50 16.03 5.87
C LEU A 291 2.86 17.40 6.13
N GLY A 292 2.76 17.81 7.40
CA GLY A 292 2.27 19.13 7.79
C GLY A 292 2.88 19.64 9.09
N ALA A 293 2.73 20.95 9.31
CA ALA A 293 3.25 21.63 10.50
C ALA A 293 2.18 21.70 11.60
N ASP A 294 2.64 21.66 12.85
CA ASP A 294 1.88 21.88 14.08
C ASP A 294 2.79 22.68 15.01
N LEU A 295 2.97 23.97 14.71
CA LEU A 295 3.91 24.84 15.42
C LEU A 295 3.47 25.08 16.86
N ASN A 296 2.18 25.02 17.12
CA ASN A 296 1.59 25.27 18.45
C ASN A 296 1.38 23.99 19.29
N ASP A 297 1.80 22.82 18.77
CA ASP A 297 1.68 21.49 19.36
C ASP A 297 0.25 21.15 19.82
N ASP A 298 -0.78 21.62 19.12
CA ASP A 298 -2.18 21.37 19.46
C ASP A 298 -2.80 20.15 18.76
N GLY A 299 -2.04 19.51 17.87
CA GLY A 299 -2.41 18.29 17.17
C GLY A 299 -3.30 18.49 15.96
N VAL A 300 -3.47 19.73 15.50
CA VAL A 300 -4.17 20.11 14.27
C VAL A 300 -3.15 20.74 13.32
N LEU A 301 -3.32 20.53 12.01
CA LEU A 301 -2.44 21.14 11.03
C LEU A 301 -2.54 22.67 11.05
N ASP A 302 -1.40 23.35 11.11
CA ASP A 302 -1.31 24.81 11.01
C ASP A 302 -1.98 25.34 9.74
N ALA A 303 -1.94 24.58 8.65
CA ALA A 303 -2.59 24.92 7.38
C ALA A 303 -4.12 25.04 7.49
N CYS A 304 -4.71 24.41 8.49
CA CYS A 304 -6.14 24.48 8.81
C CYS A 304 -6.48 25.50 9.88
N GLN A 305 -5.46 26.13 10.45
CA GLN A 305 -5.59 27.07 11.54
C GLN A 305 -5.24 28.47 11.07
N CYS A 306 -5.85 29.44 11.73
CA CYS A 306 -5.47 30.83 11.61
C CYS A 306 -4.60 31.24 12.78
N LEU A 307 -3.38 30.69 12.83
CA LEU A 307 -2.42 31.02 13.89
C LEU A 307 -2.13 32.52 13.99
N THR A 308 -2.30 33.25 12.88
CA THR A 308 -2.09 34.70 12.80
C THR A 308 -3.31 35.54 13.20
N ASP A 309 -4.47 34.93 13.46
CA ASP A 309 -5.66 35.57 14.05
C ASP A 309 -5.53 35.55 15.59
N ALA A 310 -4.62 36.37 16.08
CA ALA A 310 -4.23 36.47 17.47
C ALA A 310 -5.37 36.92 18.40
N ASP A 311 -6.40 37.58 17.89
CA ASP A 311 -7.57 37.99 18.68
C ASP A 311 -8.82 37.11 18.51
N GLU A 312 -8.69 36.00 17.76
CA GLU A 312 -9.76 35.03 17.45
C GLU A 312 -11.01 35.68 16.81
N SER A 313 -10.82 36.74 16.01
CA SER A 313 -11.91 37.46 15.36
C SER A 313 -12.45 36.77 14.10
N GLY A 314 -11.75 35.75 13.62
CA GLY A 314 -11.98 35.07 12.34
C GLY A 314 -11.28 35.76 11.17
N ALA A 315 -10.28 36.62 11.40
CA ALA A 315 -9.50 37.25 10.34
C ALA A 315 -8.14 37.69 10.86
N THR A 316 -7.11 37.52 10.03
CA THR A 316 -5.81 38.16 10.25
C THR A 316 -5.83 39.58 9.68
N ASP A 317 -5.87 40.57 10.56
CA ASP A 317 -5.96 41.99 10.22
C ASP A 317 -5.05 42.91 11.07
N PHE A 318 -5.43 44.19 11.13
CA PHE A 318 -4.65 45.19 11.83
C PHE A 318 -4.66 45.01 13.35
N VAL A 319 -5.69 44.39 13.91
CA VAL A 319 -5.76 44.10 15.35
C VAL A 319 -4.70 43.06 15.73
N ASP A 320 -4.50 42.04 14.91
CA ASP A 320 -3.47 41.01 15.13
C ASP A 320 -2.07 41.59 15.05
N LEU A 321 -1.81 42.43 14.04
CA LEU A 321 -0.53 43.13 13.92
C LEU A 321 -0.25 44.00 15.16
N LEU A 322 -1.29 44.62 15.74
CA LEU A 322 -1.14 45.39 16.98
C LEU A 322 -0.81 44.49 18.16
N LEU A 323 -1.37 43.27 18.23
CA LEU A 323 -1.05 42.30 19.29
C LEU A 323 0.41 41.86 19.22
N VAL A 324 0.93 41.55 18.02
CA VAL A 324 2.35 41.26 17.80
C VAL A 324 3.22 42.45 18.23
N LEU A 325 2.94 43.65 17.74
CA LEU A 325 3.75 44.83 18.06
C LEU A 325 3.68 45.23 19.54
N ALA A 326 2.57 44.96 20.22
CA ALA A 326 2.41 45.21 21.65
C ALA A 326 3.11 44.16 22.53
N GLY A 327 3.28 42.94 22.02
CA GLY A 327 3.88 41.80 22.71
C GLY A 327 5.40 41.68 22.61
N TRP A 328 6.07 42.57 21.85
CA TRP A 328 7.47 42.45 21.44
C TRP A 328 8.45 42.03 22.56
N GLY A 329 9.19 40.95 22.33
CA GLY A 329 10.20 40.39 23.23
C GLY A 329 9.93 38.92 23.59
N PRO A 330 10.70 38.37 24.55
CA PRO A 330 10.59 36.98 24.96
C PRO A 330 9.20 36.63 25.46
N CYS A 331 8.70 35.47 25.05
CA CYS A 331 7.44 34.91 25.49
C CYS A 331 7.63 33.79 26.51
N ASP A 332 7.34 34.09 27.78
CA ASP A 332 7.32 33.10 28.86
C ASP A 332 5.87 32.57 29.06
N GLY A 333 5.32 31.83 28.09
CA GLY A 333 4.01 31.18 28.20
C GLY A 333 3.13 31.34 26.95
N VAL A 334 1.81 31.53 27.14
CA VAL A 334 0.88 31.79 26.03
C VAL A 334 0.85 33.29 25.77
N CYS A 335 1.34 33.70 24.60
CA CYS A 335 1.34 35.07 24.12
C CYS A 335 0.67 35.12 22.74
N PRO A 336 -0.44 35.84 22.59
CA PRO A 336 -1.12 35.91 21.30
C PRO A 336 -0.28 36.52 20.16
N GLY A 337 0.79 37.26 20.50
CA GLY A 337 1.67 37.88 19.51
C GLY A 337 2.77 36.98 18.97
N ASP A 338 2.99 35.80 19.55
CA ASP A 338 3.96 34.80 19.09
C ASP A 338 3.19 33.79 18.24
N VAL A 339 3.04 34.11 16.97
CA VAL A 339 2.17 33.39 16.03
C VAL A 339 2.95 32.32 15.25
N ASP A 340 4.28 32.35 15.31
CA ASP A 340 5.16 31.29 14.79
C ASP A 340 5.69 30.34 15.89
N PHE A 341 5.34 30.62 17.15
CA PHE A 341 5.58 29.80 18.34
C PHE A 341 7.07 29.53 18.61
N ASP A 342 7.96 30.45 18.22
CA ASP A 342 9.40 30.33 18.44
C ASP A 342 9.85 30.75 19.86
N GLY A 343 8.92 31.26 20.67
CA GLY A 343 9.16 31.73 22.03
C GLY A 343 9.60 33.20 22.12
N GLU A 344 9.64 33.94 21.01
CA GLU A 344 9.91 35.38 20.96
C GLU A 344 8.94 36.12 20.04
N VAL A 345 8.15 37.05 20.60
CA VAL A 345 7.37 37.98 19.78
C VAL A 345 8.31 38.97 19.08
N GLY A 346 8.45 38.84 17.77
CA GLY A 346 9.49 39.50 17.00
C GLY A 346 9.11 39.83 15.57
N PHE A 347 10.15 39.93 14.74
CA PHE A 347 9.98 40.36 13.35
C PHE A 347 9.41 39.24 12.47
N THR A 348 9.63 37.98 12.83
CA THR A 348 9.11 36.82 12.12
C THR A 348 7.59 36.72 12.28
N ASP A 349 7.05 36.99 13.47
CA ASP A 349 5.60 37.13 13.70
C ASP A 349 4.96 38.22 12.85
N VAL A 350 5.62 39.38 12.75
CA VAL A 350 5.15 40.47 11.90
C VAL A 350 5.07 40.01 10.44
N LEU A 351 6.04 39.24 9.96
CA LEU A 351 6.00 38.71 8.60
C LEU A 351 4.90 37.67 8.44
N ALA A 352 4.67 36.81 9.42
CA ALA A 352 3.60 35.81 9.40
C ALA A 352 2.22 36.48 9.29
N VAL A 353 1.91 37.43 10.18
CA VAL A 353 0.64 38.19 10.15
C VAL A 353 0.46 38.95 8.82
N LEU A 354 1.52 39.58 8.30
CA LEU A 354 1.45 40.30 7.02
C LEU A 354 1.29 39.36 5.81
N ALA A 355 1.81 38.13 5.88
CA ALA A 355 1.70 37.14 4.82
C ALA A 355 0.29 36.52 4.75
N ALA A 356 -0.35 36.36 5.91
CA ALA A 356 -1.67 35.75 6.05
C ALA A 356 -2.84 36.77 6.07
N TRP A 357 -2.59 38.03 5.71
CA TRP A 357 -3.57 39.11 5.84
C TRP A 357 -4.89 38.84 5.09
N GLY A 358 -6.01 38.86 5.81
CA GLY A 358 -7.33 38.62 5.26
C GLY A 358 -8.21 37.76 6.18
N PRO A 359 -9.40 37.40 5.68
CA PRO A 359 -10.28 36.51 6.42
C PRO A 359 -9.70 35.11 6.56
N CYS A 360 -10.05 34.51 7.68
CA CYS A 360 -10.15 33.08 7.90
C CYS A 360 -11.59 32.64 7.55
#